data_AF-A0A9E1RU19-F1
#
_entry.id   AF-A0A9E1RU19-F1
#
_cell.length_a   1.000
_cell.length_b   1.000
_cell.length_c   1.000
_cell.angle_alpha   90.00
_cell.angle_beta   90.00
_cell.angle_gamma   90.00
#
_symmetry.space_group_name_H-M   'P 1'
#
loop_
_entity.id
_entity.type
_entity.pdbx_description
1 polymer ?
#
loop_
_entity_poly.entity_id
_entity_poly.type
_entity_poly.pdbx_seq_one_letter_code
_entity_poly.pdbx_strand_id
1 'polypeptide(L)'
;EYLVGSHRWGKRFQPKSFTGDNRYGDLLEPLPDIEAERDDHEFVTYEIEPGDCIVHHGLTLHNAPGNSTDQPRRALATRFCGDDVTYRPEGSFQPLIREPDLESGAPLECDLFPRVWPKPVSV
;
A
#
# COMPACT_ATOMS: atom_id res chain seq x y z
N GLU A 1 1.75 -9.68 9.07
CA GLU A 1 2.74 -9.11 10.00
C GLU A 1 2.97 -7.65 9.63
N TYR A 2 3.02 -6.76 10.63
CA TYR A 2 3.20 -5.33 10.48
C TYR A 2 4.29 -4.85 11.42
N LEU A 3 5.22 -4.02 10.92
CA LEU A 3 6.23 -3.38 11.76
C LEU A 3 5.64 -2.13 12.40
N VAL A 4 5.47 -2.16 13.71
CA VAL A 4 4.80 -1.11 14.48
C VAL A 4 5.59 0.20 14.37
N GLY A 5 4.91 1.30 14.04
CA GLY A 5 5.53 2.63 13.95
C GLY A 5 6.31 2.93 12.65
N SER A 6 6.55 1.93 11.79
CA SER A 6 7.32 2.11 10.53
C SER A 6 6.82 3.24 9.63
N HIS A 7 5.50 3.47 9.59
CA HIS A 7 4.89 4.56 8.83
C HIS A 7 5.36 5.97 9.21
N ARG A 8 6.00 6.13 10.38
CA ARG A 8 6.50 7.41 10.90
C ARG A 8 7.97 7.67 10.58
N TRP A 9 8.66 6.73 9.93
CA TRP A 9 10.09 6.87 9.63
C TRP A 9 10.40 7.95 8.59
N GLY A 10 9.39 8.50 7.90
CA GLY A 10 9.57 9.54 6.90
C GLY A 10 10.30 9.06 5.64
N LYS A 11 10.33 7.74 5.41
CA LYS A 11 11.05 7.09 4.31
C LYS A 11 10.11 6.37 3.35
N ARG A 12 10.58 6.23 2.10
CA ARG A 12 9.97 5.38 1.07
C ARG A 12 11.04 4.42 0.57
N PHE A 13 10.73 3.13 0.67
CA PHE A 13 11.67 2.08 0.28
C PHE A 13 11.32 1.50 -1.08
N GLN A 14 12.33 0.97 -1.75
CA GLN A 14 12.21 0.31 -3.04
C GLN A 14 11.27 -0.90 -2.95
N PRO A 15 10.20 -0.96 -3.77
CA PRO A 15 9.37 -2.15 -3.89
C PRO A 15 10.18 -3.35 -4.39
N LYS A 16 9.99 -4.52 -3.77
CA LYS A 16 10.58 -5.78 -4.23
C LYS A 16 9.57 -6.59 -5.05
N SER A 17 10.03 -7.16 -6.17
CA SER A 17 9.23 -8.06 -6.97
C SER A 17 9.11 -9.44 -6.33
N PHE A 18 7.90 -9.99 -6.29
CA PHE A 18 7.66 -11.36 -5.83
C PHE A 18 8.24 -12.42 -6.77
N THR A 19 8.54 -12.08 -8.03
CA THR A 19 9.15 -13.01 -8.99
C THR A 19 10.66 -12.81 -9.10
N GLY A 20 11.25 -11.91 -8.31
CA GLY A 20 12.69 -11.65 -8.29
C GLY A 20 13.24 -10.84 -9.48
N ASP A 21 12.38 -10.28 -10.34
CA ASP A 21 12.82 -9.38 -11.41
C ASP A 21 12.97 -7.93 -10.92
N ASN A 22 13.68 -7.09 -11.69
CA ASN A 22 13.90 -5.67 -11.36
C ASN A 22 12.85 -4.73 -11.98
N ARG A 23 11.58 -5.15 -12.04
CA ARG A 23 10.52 -4.37 -12.72
C ARG A 23 10.23 -3.01 -12.08
N TYR A 24 10.66 -2.79 -10.85
CA TYR A 24 10.45 -1.56 -10.10
C TYR A 24 11.67 -0.63 -10.12
N GLY A 25 12.77 -1.02 -10.79
CA GLY A 25 14.00 -0.25 -10.86
C GLY A 25 14.62 0.04 -9.49
N ASP A 26 15.44 1.08 -9.41
CA ASP A 26 16.27 1.39 -8.24
C ASP A 26 16.19 2.89 -7.85
N LEU A 27 14.98 3.47 -7.94
CA LEU A 27 14.76 4.92 -7.72
C LEU A 27 14.69 5.29 -6.24
N LEU A 28 14.38 4.34 -5.36
CA LEU A 28 14.25 4.55 -3.91
C LEU A 28 15.36 3.82 -3.16
N GLU A 29 15.58 4.23 -1.90
CA GLU A 29 16.52 3.52 -1.03
C GLU A 29 16.05 2.06 -0.80
N PRO A 30 16.97 1.09 -0.76
CA PRO A 30 16.59 -0.28 -0.46
C PRO A 30 16.05 -0.38 0.97
N LEU A 31 15.08 -1.29 1.17
CA LEU A 31 14.64 -1.65 2.51
C LEU A 31 15.82 -2.24 3.29
N PRO A 32 16.10 -1.79 4.53
CA PRO A 32 17.06 -2.44 5.42
C PRO A 32 16.74 -3.92 5.61
N ASP A 33 17.70 -4.67 6.13
CA ASP A 33 17.46 -6.07 6.48
C ASP A 33 16.66 -6.15 7.79
N ILE A 34 15.36 -5.89 7.66
CA ILE A 34 14.40 -5.89 8.77
C ILE A 34 14.39 -7.22 9.53
N GLU A 35 14.74 -8.32 8.87
CA GLU A 35 14.80 -9.63 9.51
C GLU A 35 16.10 -9.81 10.31
N ALA A 36 17.24 -9.31 9.82
CA ALA A 36 18.48 -9.28 10.61
C ALA A 36 18.38 -8.33 11.82
N GLU A 37 17.56 -7.28 11.72
CA GLU A 37 17.29 -6.30 12.78
C GLU A 37 16.05 -6.66 13.61
N ARG A 38 15.51 -7.89 13.51
CA ARG A 38 14.19 -8.23 14.04
C ARG A 38 14.03 -7.94 15.54
N ASP A 39 15.08 -8.15 16.33
CA ASP A 39 15.07 -7.92 17.77
C ASP A 39 15.01 -6.43 18.15
N ASP A 40 15.30 -5.52 17.22
CA ASP A 40 15.24 -4.07 17.39
C ASP A 40 13.86 -3.49 17.07
N HIS A 41 12.95 -4.30 16.51
CA HIS A 41 11.65 -3.86 16.01
C HIS A 41 10.48 -4.58 16.69
N GLU A 42 9.36 -3.87 16.84
CA GLU A 42 8.11 -4.47 17.29
C GLU A 42 7.25 -4.88 16.08
N PHE A 43 6.78 -6.13 16.11
CA PHE A 43 5.91 -6.69 15.08
C PHE A 43 4.58 -7.13 15.66
N VAL A 44 3.51 -6.92 14.90
CA VAL A 44 2.18 -7.46 15.21
C VAL A 44 1.66 -8.31 14.06
N THR A 45 1.00 -9.41 14.40
CA THR A 45 0.32 -10.29 13.45
C THR A 45 -1.08 -10.59 13.97
N TYR A 46 -2.05 -10.61 13.05
CA TYR A 46 -3.44 -10.84 13.36
C TYR A 46 -3.91 -12.08 12.63
N GLU A 47 -4.53 -13.00 13.38
CA GLU A 47 -5.42 -14.00 12.80
C GLU A 47 -6.75 -13.32 12.47
N ILE A 48 -7.34 -13.67 11.33
CA ILE A 48 -8.54 -13.01 10.81
C ILE A 48 -9.55 -14.04 10.32
N GLU A 49 -10.83 -13.76 10.53
CA GLU A 49 -11.94 -14.55 10.03
C GLU A 49 -12.50 -13.97 8.71
N PRO A 50 -13.22 -14.75 7.89
CA PRO A 50 -13.92 -14.23 6.73
C PRO A 50 -14.88 -13.10 7.11
N GLY A 51 -14.58 -11.88 6.63
CA GLY A 51 -15.36 -10.67 6.93
C GLY A 51 -14.58 -9.63 7.71
N ASP A 52 -13.49 -10.02 8.38
CA ASP A 52 -12.59 -9.08 9.04
C ASP A 52 -11.82 -8.24 8.04
N CYS A 53 -11.48 -7.02 8.46
CA CYS A 53 -10.64 -6.11 7.69
C CYS A 53 -9.49 -5.57 8.52
N ILE A 54 -8.33 -5.42 7.87
CA ILE A 54 -7.18 -4.73 8.44
C ILE A 54 -6.97 -3.44 7.67
N VAL A 55 -6.98 -2.32 8.38
CA VAL A 55 -6.66 -1.01 7.84
C VAL A 55 -5.25 -0.63 8.31
N HIS A 56 -4.38 -0.28 7.36
CA HIS A 56 -3.01 0.15 7.66
C HIS A 56 -2.62 1.37 6.82
N HIS A 57 -1.72 2.20 7.35
CA HIS A 57 -1.19 3.36 6.64
C HIS A 57 -0.30 2.93 5.46
N GLY A 58 -0.34 3.63 4.33
CA GLY A 58 0.38 3.26 3.10
C GLY A 58 1.91 3.22 3.20
N LEU A 59 2.48 3.80 4.27
CA LEU A 59 3.92 3.72 4.60
C LEU A 59 4.25 2.64 5.65
N THR A 60 3.25 1.89 6.14
CA THR A 60 3.50 0.82 7.11
C THR A 60 4.17 -0.34 6.41
N LEU A 61 5.37 -0.72 6.87
CA LEU A 61 6.04 -1.93 6.42
C LEU A 61 5.23 -3.14 6.91
N HIS A 62 4.93 -4.04 5.98
CA HIS A 62 4.13 -5.22 6.26
C HIS A 62 4.56 -6.37 5.37
N ASN A 63 4.34 -7.58 5.89
CA ASN A 63 4.67 -8.83 5.24
C ASN A 63 3.55 -9.86 5.45
N ALA A 64 3.43 -10.78 4.52
CA ALA A 64 2.58 -11.95 4.63
C ALA A 64 3.42 -13.20 4.31
N PRO A 65 3.58 -14.14 5.25
CA PRO A 65 4.29 -15.38 4.99
C PRO A 65 3.57 -16.21 3.91
N GLY A 66 4.31 -17.15 3.32
CA GLY A 66 3.76 -18.12 2.39
C GLY A 66 2.61 -18.92 3.02
N ASN A 67 1.63 -19.32 2.21
CA ASN A 67 0.53 -20.14 2.67
C ASN A 67 1.01 -21.59 2.86
N SER A 68 1.01 -22.07 4.11
CA SER A 68 1.42 -23.43 4.48
C SER A 68 0.28 -24.46 4.45
N THR A 69 -0.91 -24.05 4.00
CA THR A 69 -2.11 -24.91 3.93
C THR A 69 -2.45 -25.27 2.49
N ASP A 70 -3.25 -26.33 2.31
CA ASP A 70 -3.78 -26.73 1.00
C ASP A 70 -4.98 -25.88 0.53
N GLN A 71 -5.45 -24.95 1.37
CA GLN A 71 -6.60 -24.10 1.07
C GLN A 71 -6.16 -22.75 0.53
N PRO A 72 -6.77 -22.23 -0.55
CA PRO A 72 -6.38 -20.94 -1.10
C PRO A 72 -6.78 -19.79 -0.16
N ARG A 73 -5.82 -18.89 0.13
CA ARG A 73 -6.11 -17.62 0.81
C ARG A 73 -6.57 -16.57 -0.21
N ARG A 74 -7.78 -16.03 -0.04
CA ARG A 74 -8.33 -14.95 -0.87
C ARG A 74 -8.52 -13.69 -0.03
N ALA A 75 -8.13 -12.54 -0.57
CA ALA A 75 -8.32 -11.24 0.06
C ALA A 75 -8.61 -10.18 -1.00
N LEU A 76 -9.34 -9.13 -0.60
CA LEU A 76 -9.54 -7.91 -1.40
C LEU A 76 -8.72 -6.78 -0.76
N ALA A 77 -7.88 -6.13 -1.56
CA ALA A 77 -7.14 -4.95 -1.13
C ALA A 77 -7.72 -3.71 -1.80
N THR A 78 -8.21 -2.77 -0.99
CA THR A 78 -8.68 -1.45 -1.44
C THR A 78 -7.77 -0.36 -0.88
N ARG A 79 -7.51 0.68 -1.67
CA ARG A 79 -6.70 1.83 -1.27
C ARG A 79 -7.59 3.06 -1.20
N PHE A 80 -7.42 3.85 -0.16
CA PHE A 80 -8.12 5.11 0.07
C PHE A 80 -7.11 6.24 0.24
N CYS A 81 -7.48 7.43 -0.16
CA CYS A 81 -6.68 8.64 -0.04
C CYS A 81 -7.56 9.81 0.43
N GLY A 82 -6.94 10.86 0.95
CA GLY A 82 -7.63 12.07 1.39
C GLY A 82 -8.15 12.91 0.21
N ASP A 83 -8.92 13.95 0.52
CA ASP A 83 -9.37 14.95 -0.47
C ASP A 83 -8.26 15.94 -0.88
N ASP A 84 -7.08 15.81 -0.27
CA ASP A 84 -5.89 16.62 -0.48
C ASP A 84 -4.88 16.03 -1.49
N VAL A 85 -5.17 14.84 -2.02
CA VAL A 85 -4.28 14.17 -2.98
C VAL A 85 -4.54 14.60 -4.43
N THR A 86 -3.47 14.62 -5.22
CA THR A 86 -3.51 14.90 -6.66
C THR A 86 -3.04 13.70 -7.48
N TYR A 87 -3.55 13.58 -8.70
CA TYR A 87 -3.07 12.62 -9.68
C TYR A 87 -1.62 12.94 -10.06
N ARG A 88 -0.73 11.97 -9.85
CA ARG A 88 0.68 12.06 -10.27
C ARG A 88 1.10 10.75 -10.91
N PRO A 89 1.02 10.63 -12.24
CA PRO A 89 1.45 9.42 -12.95
C PRO A 89 2.98 9.27 -12.98
N GLU A 90 3.74 10.35 -12.77
CA GLU A 90 5.20 10.31 -12.81
C GLU A 90 5.76 9.54 -11.61
N GLY A 91 6.73 8.66 -11.87
CA GLY A 91 7.36 7.86 -10.82
C GLY A 91 6.47 6.73 -10.27
N SER A 92 5.36 6.39 -10.94
CA SER A 92 4.60 5.20 -10.61
C SER A 92 5.40 3.93 -10.96
N PHE A 93 5.50 3.03 -10.00
CA PHE A 93 6.10 1.71 -10.18
C PHE A 93 5.13 0.68 -10.80
N GLN A 94 3.85 1.04 -10.94
CA GLN A 94 2.84 0.15 -11.48
C GLN A 94 1.96 0.86 -12.52
N PRO A 95 1.80 0.28 -13.73
CA PRO A 95 0.88 0.81 -14.72
C PRO A 95 -0.57 0.63 -14.24
N LEU A 96 -1.43 1.57 -14.61
CA LEU A 96 -2.86 1.42 -14.40
C LEU A 96 -3.46 0.47 -15.44
N ILE A 97 -4.51 -0.26 -15.05
CA ILE A 97 -5.26 -1.11 -15.99
C ILE A 97 -6.04 -0.23 -17.00
N ARG A 98 -6.49 0.94 -16.55
CA ARG A 98 -7.19 1.95 -17.34
C ARG A 98 -6.65 3.31 -16.97
N GLU A 99 -6.33 4.11 -17.98
CA GLU A 99 -5.84 5.47 -17.77
C GLU A 99 -7.01 6.42 -17.49
N PRO A 100 -6.90 7.28 -16.47
CA PRO A 100 -7.87 8.33 -16.22
C PRO A 100 -7.67 9.49 -17.21
N ASP A 101 -8.77 10.18 -17.54
CA ASP A 101 -8.70 11.48 -18.21
C ASP A 101 -8.42 12.58 -17.17
N LEU A 102 -7.23 12.53 -16.57
CA LEU A 102 -6.74 13.47 -15.56
C LEU A 102 -5.36 13.96 -15.94
N GLU A 103 -5.15 15.27 -15.84
CA GLU A 103 -3.81 15.87 -15.96
C GLU A 103 -3.00 15.66 -14.68
N SER A 104 -1.67 15.57 -14.80
CA SER A 104 -0.79 15.54 -13.63
C SER A 104 -0.98 16.81 -12.78
N GLY A 105 -1.19 16.62 -11.48
CA GLY A 105 -1.51 17.67 -10.53
C GLY A 105 -3.02 17.94 -10.34
N ALA A 106 -3.90 17.37 -11.17
CA ALA A 106 -5.34 17.48 -10.97
C ALA A 106 -5.78 16.72 -9.70
N PRO A 107 -6.92 17.08 -9.06
CA PRO A 107 -7.51 16.27 -8.00
C PRO A 107 -7.71 14.81 -8.45
N LEU A 108 -7.49 13.85 -7.55
CA LEU A 108 -7.70 12.43 -7.84
C LEU A 108 -9.20 12.06 -7.74
N GLU A 109 -10.02 12.62 -8.63
CA GLU A 109 -11.47 12.41 -8.65
C GLU A 109 -11.99 12.23 -10.09
N CYS A 110 -12.46 11.03 -10.41
CA CYS A 110 -13.14 10.70 -11.68
C CYS A 110 -13.86 9.35 -11.53
N ASP A 111 -14.50 8.84 -12.58
CA ASP A 111 -15.19 7.53 -12.54
C ASP A 111 -14.27 6.35 -12.17
N LEU A 112 -12.96 6.46 -12.43
CA LEU A 112 -11.96 5.46 -12.00
C LEU A 112 -11.50 5.63 -10.55
N PHE A 113 -11.64 6.84 -10.00
CA PHE A 113 -11.30 7.20 -8.61
C PHE A 113 -12.51 7.84 -7.93
N PRO A 114 -13.57 7.04 -7.67
CA PRO A 114 -14.82 7.58 -7.17
C PRO A 114 -14.66 8.07 -5.73
N ARG A 115 -15.32 9.18 -5.42
CA ARG A 115 -15.44 9.67 -4.04
C ARG A 115 -16.34 8.75 -3.23
N VAL A 116 -15.78 8.11 -2.22
CA VAL A 116 -16.50 7.15 -1.35
C VAL A 116 -17.08 7.78 -0.08
N TRP A 117 -16.59 8.96 0.32
CA TRP A 117 -17.06 9.67 1.52
C TRP A 117 -17.33 11.16 1.22
N PRO A 118 -18.60 11.56 1.00
CA PRO A 118 -18.95 12.96 0.82
C PRO A 118 -18.90 13.73 2.14
N LYS A 119 -18.42 14.98 2.10
CA LYS A 119 -18.59 15.91 3.22
C LYS A 119 -20.10 16.11 3.40
N PRO A 120 -20.63 16.04 4.63
CA PRO A 120 -22.02 16.38 4.88
C PRO A 120 -22.30 17.77 4.30
N VAL A 121 -23.40 17.90 3.56
CA VAL A 121 -23.87 19.23 3.14
C VAL A 121 -24.35 19.92 4.40
N SER A 122 -23.66 20.97 4.83
CA SER A 122 -24.17 21.85 5.88
C SER A 122 -25.47 22.47 5.37
N VAL A 123 -26.60 22.07 5.96
CA VAL A 123 -27.92 22.70 5.79
C VAL A 123 -28.03 23.96 6.63
#